data_AF-A0A8J4QK55-F1
#
_entry.id   AF-A0A8J4QK55-F1
#
_cell.length_a   1.000
_cell.length_b   1.000
_cell.length_c   1.000
_cell.angle_alpha   90.00
_cell.angle_beta   90.00
_cell.angle_gamma   90.00
#
_symmetry.space_group_name_H-M   'P 1'
#
loop_
_entity.id
_entity.type
_entity.pdbx_description
1 polymer ?
#
loop_
_entity_poly.entity_id
_entity_poly.type
_entity_poly.pdbx_seq_one_letter_code
_entity_poly.pdbx_strand_id
1 'polypeptide(L)'
;MKATPSPTPSFLQAPRIPKLRYSYSTPHNKHKHKLPTSHFSIRLLASQNPTNSCPQNAHYHDPGNSSLFFWTATEIAEAVNGRVVKWGPPGTISTDTRTLEPNQWFFAIAGQNFDAHDFINPELADKGCVGVIGNRVCENWDKGFVEINGDTVSSLMKMAYYARNRFNGAVVGVTGSVGKTTTKSMIALALESLGNPVYQSPGNWNNRIGLALSLIGIPRNAGVVVLEMGMSTRGEILELARMARPSIRVILNVGASHLENFSSLEEVAMAKGEILVNAKPGDVCVLNADDPLVMSLPIPYGVKKVLFGRSEGCDVRLIVAENVDGGLAVRVVLEKNKEK
;
A
#
# COMPACT_ATOMS: atom_id res chain seq x y z
N MET A 1 36.67 61.21 18.21
CA MET A 1 36.92 60.26 17.11
C MET A 1 35.60 59.59 16.77
N LYS A 2 35.15 59.74 15.51
CA LYS A 2 33.91 59.14 14.99
C LYS A 2 34.15 57.64 14.78
N ALA A 3 33.26 56.79 15.28
CA ALA A 3 33.13 55.41 14.85
C ALA A 3 31.65 55.16 14.49
N THR A 4 31.50 54.73 13.25
CA THR A 4 30.29 54.48 12.46
C THR A 4 29.43 53.32 12.98
N PRO A 5 28.09 53.35 12.83
CA PRO A 5 27.25 52.19 13.09
C PRO A 5 27.27 51.18 11.92
N SER A 6 27.32 49.90 12.27
CA SER A 6 27.22 48.73 11.39
C SER A 6 25.80 48.51 10.85
N PRO A 7 25.62 47.91 9.66
CA PRO A 7 24.34 47.88 8.96
C PRO A 7 23.41 46.76 9.46
N THR A 8 22.12 47.10 9.57
CA THR A 8 20.98 46.17 9.71
C THR A 8 20.86 45.24 8.49
N PRO A 9 20.59 43.94 8.68
CA PRO A 9 20.30 43.03 7.57
C PRO A 9 18.88 43.26 7.03
N SER A 10 18.81 43.39 5.71
CA SER A 10 17.59 43.55 4.92
C SER A 10 16.75 42.28 4.93
N PHE A 11 15.46 42.43 5.26
CA PHE A 11 14.46 41.39 5.04
C PHE A 11 14.20 41.23 3.54
N LEU A 12 14.65 40.11 2.96
CA LEU A 12 14.24 39.65 1.65
C LEU A 12 12.75 39.30 1.67
N GLN A 13 11.96 40.05 0.90
CA GLN A 13 10.55 39.80 0.66
C GLN A 13 10.36 38.44 -0.03
N ALA A 14 9.50 37.60 0.54
CA ALA A 14 9.05 36.37 -0.09
C ALA A 14 8.30 36.67 -1.41
N PRO A 15 8.52 35.89 -2.49
CA PRO A 15 7.84 36.11 -3.75
C PRO A 15 6.33 35.85 -3.62
N ARG A 16 5.52 36.82 -4.07
CA ARG A 16 4.05 36.70 -4.16
C ARG A 16 3.67 35.63 -5.18
N ILE A 17 2.98 34.58 -4.73
CA ILE A 17 2.33 33.59 -5.59
C ILE A 17 1.17 34.28 -6.34
N PRO A 18 1.04 34.17 -7.67
CA PRO A 18 -0.08 34.76 -8.40
C PRO A 18 -1.40 34.07 -8.04
N LYS A 19 -2.42 34.84 -7.68
CA LYS A 19 -3.80 34.34 -7.61
C LYS A 19 -4.26 33.92 -9.00
N LEU A 20 -4.52 32.63 -9.21
CA LEU A 20 -5.23 32.13 -10.39
C LEU A 20 -6.64 32.74 -10.44
N ARG A 21 -6.89 33.59 -11.45
CA ARG A 21 -8.23 34.06 -11.82
C ARG A 21 -8.92 32.96 -12.64
N TYR A 22 -10.06 32.50 -12.17
CA TYR A 22 -10.98 31.69 -12.97
C TYR A 22 -11.71 32.62 -13.96
N SER A 23 -11.51 32.41 -15.26
CA SER A 23 -12.34 33.00 -16.31
C SER A 23 -13.34 31.95 -16.80
N TYR A 24 -14.63 32.22 -16.61
CA TYR A 24 -15.70 31.51 -17.29
C TYR A 24 -15.91 32.16 -18.66
N SER A 25 -15.70 31.41 -19.74
CA SER A 25 -16.16 31.78 -21.07
C SER A 25 -17.33 30.88 -21.46
N THR A 26 -18.54 31.44 -21.51
CA THR A 26 -19.71 30.82 -22.11
C THR A 26 -19.82 31.22 -23.58
N PRO A 27 -19.90 30.28 -24.53
CA PRO A 27 -20.43 30.59 -25.86
C PRO A 27 -21.95 30.37 -25.87
N HIS A 28 -22.69 31.41 -26.25
CA HIS A 28 -24.06 31.31 -26.75
C HIS A 28 -24.03 30.70 -28.18
N ASN A 29 -24.65 29.53 -28.41
CA ASN A 29 -25.62 29.37 -29.50
C ASN A 29 -26.46 28.07 -29.42
N LYS A 30 -27.60 28.14 -30.11
CA LYS A 30 -28.89 27.46 -29.95
C LYS A 30 -28.98 25.97 -30.40
N HIS A 31 -29.94 25.28 -29.77
CA HIS A 31 -30.66 24.05 -30.13
C HIS A 31 -29.88 22.74 -30.43
N LYS A 32 -29.87 21.85 -29.43
CA LYS A 32 -30.33 20.44 -29.48
C LYS A 32 -30.16 19.85 -28.06
N HIS A 33 -31.21 19.23 -27.50
CA HIS A 33 -31.15 18.60 -26.18
C HIS A 33 -30.06 17.50 -26.14
N LYS A 34 -28.92 17.80 -25.51
CA LYS A 34 -27.94 16.81 -25.04
C LYS A 34 -27.82 16.95 -23.52
N LEU A 35 -27.98 15.82 -22.83
CA LEU A 35 -27.80 15.68 -21.38
C LEU A 35 -26.38 16.12 -20.97
N PRO A 36 -26.18 16.71 -19.77
CA PRO A 36 -24.88 17.20 -19.37
C PRO A 36 -23.96 16.03 -18.98
N THR A 37 -23.05 15.67 -19.88
CA THR A 37 -21.86 14.86 -19.56
C THR A 37 -20.83 15.76 -18.90
N SER A 38 -20.49 15.52 -17.63
CA SER A 38 -19.35 16.19 -16.99
C SER A 38 -18.05 15.64 -17.59
N HIS A 39 -17.41 16.42 -18.45
CA HIS A 39 -16.09 16.08 -18.99
C HIS A 39 -15.00 16.51 -18.02
N PHE A 40 -14.26 15.55 -17.47
CA PHE A 40 -13.02 15.81 -16.74
C PHE A 40 -11.84 15.39 -17.61
N SER A 41 -10.91 16.32 -17.86
CA SER A 41 -9.63 16.04 -18.54
C SER A 41 -8.51 16.13 -17.52
N ILE A 42 -7.85 14.99 -17.25
CA ILE A 42 -6.61 14.96 -16.46
C ILE A 42 -5.45 14.91 -17.45
N ARG A 43 -4.57 15.93 -17.40
CA ARG A 43 -3.38 16.01 -18.23
C ARG A 43 -2.18 15.64 -17.36
N LEU A 44 -1.71 14.38 -17.44
CA LEU A 44 -0.40 14.03 -16.90
C LEU A 44 0.65 14.46 -17.92
N LEU A 45 1.50 15.43 -17.53
CA LEU A 45 2.69 15.79 -18.29
C LEU A 45 3.88 15.01 -17.73
N ALA A 46 4.47 14.14 -18.54
CA ALA A 46 5.74 13.53 -18.21
C ALA A 46 6.87 14.53 -18.55
N SER A 47 7.70 14.86 -17.56
CA SER A 47 8.93 15.63 -17.78
C SER A 47 10.01 14.68 -18.32
N GLN A 48 10.62 15.05 -19.45
CA GLN A 48 11.75 14.32 -20.02
C GLN A 48 13.04 14.64 -19.27
N ASN A 49 13.51 13.68 -18.48
CA ASN A 49 14.92 13.33 -18.31
C ASN A 49 15.03 11.98 -17.55
N PRO A 50 15.44 10.88 -18.19
CA PRO A 50 15.64 9.60 -17.53
C PRO A 50 17.07 9.55 -16.97
N THR A 51 17.28 10.10 -15.78
CA THR A 51 18.36 9.62 -14.92
C THR A 51 17.79 8.53 -14.02
N ASN A 52 18.38 7.34 -14.12
CA ASN A 52 18.10 6.19 -13.24
C ASN A 52 18.28 6.59 -11.78
N SER A 53 17.17 6.92 -11.13
CA SER A 53 16.99 6.85 -9.68
C SER A 53 15.51 6.99 -9.41
N CYS A 54 14.80 5.86 -9.43
CA CYS A 54 13.61 5.74 -8.59
C CYS A 54 14.11 5.93 -7.15
N PRO A 55 13.64 6.92 -6.38
CA PRO A 55 14.06 7.03 -5.00
C PRO A 55 13.51 5.81 -4.25
N GLN A 56 14.34 4.78 -4.12
CA GLN A 56 14.19 3.80 -3.06
C GLN A 56 14.24 4.60 -1.76
N ASN A 57 13.18 4.51 -0.97
CA ASN A 57 13.06 5.11 0.36
C ASN A 57 13.11 6.64 0.38
N ALA A 58 12.07 7.30 -0.13
CA ALA A 58 11.69 8.60 0.40
C ALA A 58 10.90 8.39 1.71
N HIS A 59 11.62 8.06 2.79
CA HIS A 59 11.11 8.30 4.13
C HIS A 59 10.90 9.81 4.24
N TYR A 60 9.63 10.23 4.27
CA TYR A 60 9.29 11.57 4.71
C TYR A 60 9.58 11.63 6.22
N HIS A 61 10.83 11.89 6.57
CA HIS A 61 11.21 12.24 7.93
C HIS A 61 10.73 13.66 8.20
N ASP A 62 9.48 13.76 8.66
CA ASP A 62 9.08 14.88 9.49
C ASP A 62 9.62 14.62 10.91
N PRO A 63 10.62 15.36 11.40
CA PRO A 63 11.21 15.16 12.72
C PRO A 63 10.23 15.45 13.88
N GLY A 64 9.05 16.01 13.59
CA GLY A 64 7.98 16.21 14.59
C GLY A 64 7.08 15.01 14.85
N ASN A 65 7.21 13.89 14.12
CA ASN A 65 6.19 12.84 14.07
C ASN A 65 6.71 11.39 14.13
N SER A 66 7.88 11.19 14.75
CA SER A 66 8.57 9.89 14.78
C SER A 66 7.79 8.79 15.52
N SER A 67 6.87 9.12 16.43
CA SER A 67 6.10 8.15 17.22
C SER A 67 5.05 7.33 16.44
N LEU A 68 4.74 7.70 15.19
CA LEU A 68 3.63 7.10 14.45
C LEU A 68 3.90 5.69 13.91
N PHE A 69 5.15 5.24 13.85
CA PHE A 69 5.50 3.93 13.27
C PHE A 69 5.97 2.92 14.32
N PHE A 70 6.18 3.36 15.55
CA PHE A 70 6.88 2.55 16.54
C PHE A 70 5.97 1.58 17.28
N TRP A 71 6.57 0.44 17.61
CA TRP A 71 6.07 -0.62 18.46
C TRP A 71 6.81 -0.56 19.79
N THR A 72 6.06 -0.54 20.89
CA THR A 72 6.66 -0.69 22.22
C THR A 72 6.91 -2.16 22.55
N ALA A 73 7.83 -2.46 23.46
CA ALA A 73 8.08 -3.85 23.91
C ALA A 73 6.79 -4.53 24.43
N THR A 74 5.93 -3.78 25.11
CA THR A 74 4.63 -4.27 25.60
C THR A 74 3.68 -4.59 24.46
N GLU A 75 3.51 -3.70 23.48
CA GLU A 75 2.67 -3.95 22.31
C GLU A 75 3.18 -5.14 21.48
N ILE A 76 4.50 -5.29 21.36
CA ILE A 76 5.10 -6.44 20.68
C ILE A 76 4.71 -7.72 21.44
N ALA A 77 4.92 -7.76 22.76
CA ALA A 77 4.59 -8.92 23.58
C ALA A 77 3.10 -9.28 23.52
N GLU A 78 2.21 -8.30 23.59
CA GLU A 78 0.76 -8.51 23.41
C GLU A 78 0.43 -9.06 22.03
N ALA A 79 1.01 -8.47 20.97
CA ALA A 79 0.73 -8.83 19.58
C ALA A 79 1.18 -10.25 19.23
N VAL A 80 2.28 -10.73 19.83
CA VAL A 80 2.80 -12.10 19.61
C VAL A 80 2.31 -13.10 20.65
N ASN A 81 1.56 -12.66 21.67
CA ASN A 81 1.23 -13.43 22.87
C ASN A 81 2.48 -14.02 23.55
N GLY A 82 3.48 -13.15 23.71
CA GLY A 82 4.79 -13.44 24.28
C GLY A 82 5.01 -12.71 25.60
N ARG A 83 6.29 -12.59 25.99
CA ARG A 83 6.68 -11.94 27.24
C ARG A 83 7.90 -11.05 27.03
N VAL A 84 7.89 -9.87 27.64
CA VAL A 84 9.08 -9.00 27.70
C VAL A 84 10.07 -9.63 28.69
N VAL A 85 11.23 -10.04 28.19
CA VAL A 85 12.34 -10.54 29.02
C VAL A 85 13.31 -9.42 29.34
N LYS A 86 13.58 -8.56 28.35
CA LYS A 86 14.40 -7.36 28.49
C LYS A 86 13.68 -6.19 27.86
N TRP A 87 13.64 -5.06 28.58
CA TRP A 87 13.06 -3.83 28.07
C TRP A 87 13.92 -3.24 26.95
N GLY A 88 13.25 -2.68 25.94
CA GLY A 88 13.87 -1.92 24.85
C GLY A 88 12.99 -0.72 24.48
N PRO A 89 13.57 0.33 23.87
CA PRO A 89 12.81 1.50 23.45
C PRO A 89 11.84 1.16 22.30
N PRO A 90 10.85 2.04 22.03
CA PRO A 90 9.98 1.87 20.88
C PRO A 90 10.77 1.86 19.56
N GLY A 91 10.37 1.01 18.61
CA GLY A 91 11.04 0.90 17.31
C GLY A 91 10.16 0.28 16.23
N THR A 92 10.54 0.40 14.95
CA THR A 92 9.85 -0.31 13.86
C THR A 92 10.33 -1.75 13.79
N ILE A 93 9.66 -2.60 13.00
CA ILE A 93 10.02 -4.02 12.91
C ILE A 93 10.79 -4.27 11.61
N SER A 94 11.88 -5.02 11.71
CA SER A 94 12.61 -5.59 10.57
C SER A 94 12.78 -7.09 10.75
N THR A 95 12.79 -7.83 9.64
CA THR A 95 13.07 -9.28 9.60
C THR A 95 14.37 -9.60 8.87
N ASP A 96 15.11 -8.58 8.41
CA ASP A 96 16.32 -8.76 7.61
C ASP A 96 17.46 -7.94 8.21
N THR A 97 18.49 -8.63 8.70
CA THR A 97 19.68 -8.02 9.31
C THR A 97 20.53 -7.23 8.31
N ARG A 98 20.37 -7.48 7.01
CA ARG A 98 21.12 -6.82 5.93
C ARG A 98 20.58 -5.41 5.66
N THR A 99 19.30 -5.19 5.91
CA THR A 99 18.61 -3.92 5.69
C THR A 99 18.12 -3.30 7.00
N LEU A 100 18.63 -3.77 8.15
CA LEU A 100 18.25 -3.24 9.45
C LEU A 100 18.76 -1.80 9.59
N GLU A 101 17.85 -0.92 9.99
CA GLU A 101 18.13 0.49 10.26
C GLU A 101 18.13 0.76 11.78
N PRO A 102 18.75 1.86 12.24
CA PRO A 102 18.69 2.25 13.65
C PRO A 102 17.24 2.40 14.16
N ASN A 103 17.02 2.06 15.43
CA ASN A 103 15.70 2.07 16.08
C ASN A 103 14.72 1.01 15.57
N GLN A 104 15.23 -0.11 15.08
CA GLN A 104 14.41 -1.26 14.68
C GLN A 104 14.54 -2.43 15.66
N TRP A 105 13.43 -3.12 15.88
CA TRP A 105 13.37 -4.44 16.48
C TRP A 105 13.57 -5.49 15.40
N PHE A 106 14.47 -6.45 15.63
CA PHE A 106 14.69 -7.58 14.74
C PHE A 106 13.76 -8.74 15.11
N PHE A 107 12.85 -9.10 14.21
CA PHE A 107 12.00 -10.28 14.35
C PHE A 107 12.72 -11.49 13.73
N ALA A 108 13.23 -12.38 14.59
CA ALA A 108 13.96 -13.55 14.18
C ALA A 108 13.00 -14.66 13.71
N ILE A 109 12.76 -14.71 12.40
CA ILE A 109 11.95 -15.75 11.75
C ILE A 109 12.79 -17.02 11.54
N ALA A 110 12.30 -18.14 12.07
CA ALA A 110 12.80 -19.48 11.82
C ALA A 110 11.82 -20.24 10.90
N GLY A 111 12.34 -20.75 9.78
CA GLY A 111 11.65 -21.64 8.85
C GLY A 111 12.35 -23.01 8.77
N GLN A 112 11.96 -23.84 7.79
CA GLN A 112 12.47 -25.22 7.69
C GLN A 112 13.96 -25.32 7.39
N ASN A 113 14.49 -24.42 6.56
CA ASN A 113 15.88 -24.45 6.08
C ASN A 113 16.70 -23.23 6.52
N PHE A 114 16.15 -22.40 7.41
CA PHE A 114 16.73 -21.10 7.76
C PHE A 114 16.27 -20.70 9.16
N ASP A 115 17.21 -20.33 10.04
CA ASP A 115 16.90 -19.78 11.35
C ASP A 115 17.54 -18.39 11.51
N ALA A 116 16.72 -17.34 11.50
CA ALA A 116 17.20 -15.97 11.63
C ALA A 116 17.89 -15.69 12.98
N HIS A 117 17.69 -16.54 13.99
CA HIS A 117 18.36 -16.38 15.28
C HIS A 117 19.89 -16.55 15.18
N ASP A 118 20.37 -17.24 14.15
CA ASP A 118 21.81 -17.44 13.91
C ASP A 118 22.54 -16.13 13.55
N PHE A 119 21.80 -15.09 13.15
CA PHE A 119 22.35 -13.77 12.83
C PHE A 119 22.31 -12.79 14.01
N ILE A 120 21.80 -13.21 15.17
CA ILE A 120 21.78 -12.37 16.36
C ILE A 120 23.17 -12.35 16.95
N ASN A 121 23.86 -11.24 16.78
CA ASN A 121 25.21 -11.00 17.27
C ASN A 121 25.33 -9.55 17.82
N PRO A 122 26.42 -9.23 18.54
CA PRO A 122 26.65 -7.87 19.05
C PRO A 122 26.67 -6.79 17.97
N GLU A 123 27.08 -7.09 16.73
CA GLU A 123 27.12 -6.11 15.64
C GLU A 123 25.73 -5.58 15.26
N LEU A 124 24.65 -6.34 15.49
CA LEU A 124 23.29 -5.83 15.30
C LEU A 124 22.98 -4.68 16.25
N ALA A 125 23.44 -4.78 17.51
CA ALA A 125 23.29 -3.69 18.46
C ALA A 125 24.08 -2.46 18.02
N ASP A 126 25.29 -2.64 17.46
CA ASP A 126 26.12 -1.55 16.94
C ASP A 126 25.48 -0.85 15.73
N LYS A 127 24.69 -1.58 14.93
CA LYS A 127 23.86 -1.02 13.84
C LYS A 127 22.61 -0.26 14.34
N GLY A 128 22.38 -0.20 15.65
CA GLY A 128 21.25 0.49 16.25
C GLY A 128 19.98 -0.36 16.38
N CYS A 129 20.09 -1.70 16.30
CA CYS A 129 18.99 -2.59 16.65
C CYS A 129 18.65 -2.41 18.13
N VAL A 130 17.37 -2.13 18.43
CA VAL A 130 16.92 -1.81 19.78
C VAL A 130 16.38 -3.01 20.56
N GLY A 131 16.12 -4.11 19.86
CA GLY A 131 15.68 -5.34 20.49
C GLY A 131 15.42 -6.47 19.52
N VAL A 132 15.24 -7.67 20.06
CA VAL A 132 14.92 -8.90 19.30
C VAL A 132 13.55 -9.41 19.71
N ILE A 133 12.82 -9.93 18.73
CA ILE A 133 11.58 -10.69 18.92
C ILE A 133 11.87 -12.11 18.43
N GLY A 134 11.83 -13.10 19.33
CA GLY A 134 12.27 -14.46 19.00
C GLY A 134 11.90 -15.47 20.08
N ASN A 135 12.08 -16.76 19.79
CA ASN A 135 11.81 -17.85 20.73
C ASN A 135 13.09 -18.53 21.24
N ARG A 136 14.26 -18.05 20.79
CA ARG A 136 15.58 -18.47 21.27
C ARG A 136 16.33 -17.26 21.81
N VAL A 137 16.62 -17.25 23.11
CA VAL A 137 17.48 -16.22 23.71
C VAL A 137 18.90 -16.44 23.20
N CYS A 138 19.50 -15.43 22.59
CA CYS A 138 20.88 -15.50 22.15
C CYS A 138 21.84 -15.06 23.26
N GLU A 139 22.92 -15.81 23.42
CA GLU A 139 24.02 -15.46 24.32
C GLU A 139 24.61 -14.10 23.90
N ASN A 140 25.02 -13.29 24.87
CA ASN A 140 25.63 -11.96 24.66
C ASN A 140 24.72 -10.88 24.04
N TRP A 141 23.39 -11.07 24.01
CA TRP A 141 22.46 -9.99 23.65
C TRP A 141 22.09 -9.11 24.85
N ASP A 142 22.36 -7.80 24.79
CA ASP A 142 22.16 -6.85 25.90
C ASP A 142 21.02 -5.83 25.70
N LYS A 143 20.33 -5.85 24.54
CA LYS A 143 19.21 -4.94 24.24
C LYS A 143 17.84 -5.55 24.59
N GLY A 144 16.76 -4.93 24.11
CA GLY A 144 15.40 -5.42 24.30
C GLY A 144 15.24 -6.85 23.81
N PHE A 145 14.42 -7.64 24.50
CA PHE A 145 14.11 -9.01 24.09
C PHE A 145 12.67 -9.33 24.46
N VAL A 146 11.87 -9.64 23.44
CA VAL A 146 10.51 -10.18 23.59
C VAL A 146 10.54 -11.64 23.18
N GLU A 147 10.25 -12.50 24.16
CA GLU A 147 10.19 -13.94 23.99
C GLU A 147 8.84 -14.34 23.39
N ILE A 148 8.89 -15.08 22.29
CA ILE A 148 7.73 -15.66 21.62
C ILE A 148 7.45 -17.06 22.17
N ASN A 149 6.17 -17.35 22.42
CA ASN A 149 5.71 -18.71 22.71
C ASN A 149 5.42 -19.46 21.40
N GLY A 150 6.30 -20.39 21.03
CA GLY A 150 6.11 -21.33 19.90
C GLY A 150 6.73 -20.87 18.59
N ASP A 151 6.05 -21.16 17.48
CA ASP A 151 6.54 -20.91 16.11
C ASP A 151 6.63 -19.41 15.77
N THR A 152 7.74 -19.01 15.14
CA THR A 152 8.06 -17.61 14.82
C THR A 152 7.17 -17.07 13.69
N VAL A 153 6.89 -17.88 12.66
CA VAL A 153 6.04 -17.48 11.53
C VAL A 153 4.60 -17.26 12.01
N SER A 154 4.09 -18.18 12.82
CA SER A 154 2.77 -18.07 13.45
C SER A 154 2.66 -16.81 14.30
N SER A 155 3.75 -16.43 14.97
CA SER A 155 3.79 -15.23 15.81
C SER A 155 3.89 -13.94 15.02
N LEU A 156 4.58 -13.96 13.87
CA LEU A 156 4.53 -12.87 12.89
C LEU A 156 3.10 -12.67 12.38
N MET A 157 2.38 -13.77 12.09
CA MET A 157 0.97 -13.69 11.67
C MET A 157 0.10 -13.08 12.76
N LYS A 158 0.25 -13.50 14.03
CA LYS A 158 -0.47 -12.89 15.16
C LYS A 158 -0.22 -11.39 15.24
N MET A 159 1.04 -10.97 15.06
CA MET A 159 1.41 -9.56 15.05
C MET A 159 0.76 -8.78 13.90
N ALA A 160 0.67 -9.37 12.71
CA ALA A 160 -0.03 -8.78 11.57
C ALA A 160 -1.55 -8.65 11.82
N TYR A 161 -2.18 -9.67 12.41
CA TYR A 161 -3.59 -9.59 12.82
C TYR A 161 -3.82 -8.52 13.88
N TYR A 162 -2.92 -8.39 14.85
CA TYR A 162 -2.95 -7.34 15.86
C TYR A 162 -2.86 -5.95 15.21
N ALA A 163 -1.89 -5.74 14.31
CA ALA A 163 -1.74 -4.50 13.56
C ALA A 163 -2.99 -4.16 12.75
N ARG A 164 -3.55 -5.15 12.03
CA ARG A 164 -4.76 -4.96 11.26
C ARG A 164 -5.99 -4.68 12.14
N ASN A 165 -6.12 -5.30 13.31
CA ASN A 165 -7.21 -5.03 14.26
C ASN A 165 -7.16 -3.59 14.80
N ARG A 166 -5.96 -3.03 14.93
CA ARG A 166 -5.76 -1.65 15.37
C ARG A 166 -6.11 -0.62 14.30
N PHE A 167 -6.08 -1.00 13.02
CA PHE A 167 -6.35 -0.12 11.89
C PHE A 167 -7.85 -0.07 11.55
N ASN A 168 -8.43 1.14 11.58
CA ASN A 168 -9.85 1.37 11.30
C ASN A 168 -10.12 2.02 9.93
N GLY A 169 -9.09 2.36 9.18
CA GLY A 169 -9.23 2.99 7.87
C GLY A 169 -9.64 2.01 6.76
N ALA A 170 -9.76 2.54 5.54
CA ALA A 170 -10.06 1.72 4.37
C ALA A 170 -8.83 0.90 3.95
N VAL A 171 -9.06 -0.37 3.59
CA VAL A 171 -8.03 -1.24 3.01
C VAL A 171 -8.41 -1.57 1.58
N VAL A 172 -7.53 -1.24 0.64
CA VAL A 172 -7.63 -1.57 -0.78
C VAL A 172 -6.75 -2.79 -1.04
N GLY A 173 -7.35 -3.92 -1.44
CA GLY A 173 -6.62 -5.10 -1.91
C GLY A 173 -6.60 -5.15 -3.43
N VAL A 174 -5.42 -5.26 -4.04
CA VAL A 174 -5.25 -5.28 -5.50
C VAL A 174 -4.66 -6.61 -5.94
N THR A 175 -5.36 -7.32 -6.83
CA THR A 175 -4.86 -8.51 -7.51
C THR A 175 -5.04 -8.43 -9.02
N GLY A 176 -4.35 -9.32 -9.73
CA GLY A 176 -4.28 -9.36 -11.19
C GLY A 176 -3.08 -10.17 -11.66
N SER A 177 -3.06 -10.59 -12.92
CA SER A 177 -1.87 -11.23 -13.49
C SER A 177 -0.78 -10.18 -13.71
N VAL A 178 -1.13 -9.05 -14.31
CA VAL A 178 -0.20 -7.96 -14.65
C VAL A 178 -0.70 -6.61 -14.11
N GLY A 179 0.22 -5.71 -13.79
CA GLY A 179 -0.09 -4.31 -13.46
C GLY A 179 -0.45 -4.04 -11.99
N LYS A 180 -0.34 -5.04 -11.10
CA LYS A 180 -0.65 -4.90 -9.67
C LYS A 180 0.15 -3.79 -9.00
N THR A 181 1.47 -3.85 -9.10
CA THR A 181 2.37 -2.88 -8.46
C THR A 181 2.15 -1.47 -8.98
N THR A 182 2.07 -1.31 -10.31
CA THR A 182 1.77 -0.01 -10.94
C THR A 182 0.44 0.54 -10.46
N THR A 183 -0.62 -0.27 -10.46
CA THR A 183 -1.96 0.18 -10.07
C THR A 183 -2.04 0.51 -8.58
N LYS A 184 -1.41 -0.29 -7.70
CA LYS A 184 -1.27 0.02 -6.27
C LYS A 184 -0.64 1.40 -6.08
N SER A 185 0.49 1.67 -6.74
CA SER A 185 1.17 2.96 -6.66
C SER A 185 0.30 4.11 -7.19
N MET A 186 -0.41 3.90 -8.30
CA MET A 186 -1.32 4.93 -8.86
C MET A 186 -2.52 5.21 -7.93
N ILE A 187 -3.08 4.18 -7.29
CA ILE A 187 -4.15 4.34 -6.29
C ILE A 187 -3.62 5.15 -5.10
N ALA A 188 -2.44 4.81 -4.59
CA ALA A 188 -1.83 5.54 -3.48
C ALA A 188 -1.63 7.02 -3.82
N LEU A 189 -0.97 7.31 -4.95
CA LEU A 189 -0.73 8.68 -5.43
C LEU A 189 -2.03 9.49 -5.60
N ALA A 190 -3.08 8.87 -6.17
CA ALA A 190 -4.37 9.53 -6.33
C ALA A 190 -5.00 9.88 -4.98
N LEU A 191 -5.00 8.94 -4.02
CA LEU A 191 -5.57 9.15 -2.70
C LEU A 191 -4.77 10.17 -1.86
N GLU A 192 -3.44 10.15 -1.96
CA GLU A 192 -2.54 11.14 -1.34
C GLU A 192 -2.81 12.54 -1.88
N SER A 193 -3.04 12.67 -3.19
CA SER A 193 -3.36 13.97 -3.81
C SER A 193 -4.69 14.56 -3.32
N LEU A 194 -5.58 13.73 -2.76
CA LEU A 194 -6.83 14.14 -2.11
C LEU A 194 -6.64 14.47 -0.62
N GLY A 195 -5.41 14.43 -0.10
CA GLY A 195 -5.08 14.74 1.28
C GLY A 195 -5.22 13.57 2.26
N ASN A 196 -5.34 12.33 1.78
CA ASN A 196 -5.38 11.16 2.66
C ASN A 196 -3.96 10.78 3.09
N PRO A 197 -3.72 10.47 4.37
CA PRO A 197 -2.52 9.75 4.79
C PRO A 197 -2.61 8.30 4.28
N VAL A 198 -1.82 7.98 3.25
CA VAL A 198 -1.84 6.64 2.63
C VAL A 198 -0.60 5.85 3.04
N TYR A 199 -0.80 4.58 3.32
CA TYR A 199 0.26 3.59 3.39
C TYR A 199 0.07 2.56 2.28
N GLN A 200 1.14 2.14 1.62
CA GLN A 200 1.09 1.09 0.61
C GLN A 200 2.15 0.03 0.86
N SER A 201 1.88 -1.23 0.48
CA SER A 201 2.84 -2.31 0.68
C SER A 201 4.17 -2.01 -0.04
N PRO A 202 5.33 -2.18 0.61
CA PRO A 202 6.64 -1.98 -0.03
C PRO A 202 6.92 -2.99 -1.14
N GLY A 203 7.52 -2.53 -2.25
CA GLY A 203 8.01 -3.42 -3.32
C GLY A 203 6.98 -4.46 -3.78
N ASN A 204 7.40 -5.74 -3.73
CA ASN A 204 6.63 -6.92 -4.12
C ASN A 204 6.10 -7.72 -2.92
N TRP A 205 5.87 -7.08 -1.77
CA TRP A 205 5.33 -7.71 -0.57
C TRP A 205 3.86 -8.09 -0.75
N ASN A 206 3.65 -9.17 -1.50
CA ASN A 206 2.35 -9.60 -1.99
C ASN A 206 2.04 -11.07 -1.65
N ASN A 207 2.95 -11.77 -0.98
CA ASN A 207 2.75 -13.11 -0.43
C ASN A 207 2.44 -13.05 1.08
N ARG A 208 2.27 -14.21 1.71
CA ARG A 208 1.88 -14.33 3.13
C ARG A 208 2.76 -13.52 4.09
N ILE A 209 4.08 -13.66 3.96
CA ILE A 209 5.05 -12.97 4.84
C ILE A 209 5.11 -11.47 4.51
N GLY A 210 5.22 -11.12 3.24
CA GLY A 210 5.29 -9.71 2.82
C GLY A 210 4.03 -8.92 3.19
N LEU A 211 2.85 -9.53 3.05
CA LEU A 211 1.60 -8.89 3.47
C LEU A 211 1.56 -8.70 4.98
N ALA A 212 1.98 -9.70 5.76
CA ALA A 212 2.07 -9.59 7.21
C ALA A 212 2.98 -8.42 7.63
N LEU A 213 4.15 -8.30 7.01
CA LEU A 213 5.07 -7.18 7.26
C LEU A 213 4.49 -5.83 6.83
N SER A 214 3.74 -5.80 5.72
CA SER A 214 3.03 -4.59 5.30
C SER A 214 2.00 -4.16 6.36
N LEU A 215 1.26 -5.10 6.95
CA LEU A 215 0.28 -4.78 7.99
C LEU A 215 0.96 -4.31 9.28
N ILE A 216 2.06 -4.94 9.69
CA ILE A 216 2.86 -4.55 10.85
C ILE A 216 3.44 -3.15 10.69
N GLY A 217 3.78 -2.77 9.45
CA GLY A 217 4.33 -1.47 9.09
C GLY A 217 3.31 -0.33 8.97
N ILE A 218 2.00 -0.57 9.18
CA ILE A 218 0.97 0.47 9.06
C ILE A 218 1.19 1.58 10.11
N PRO A 219 1.45 2.84 9.70
CA PRO A 219 1.56 3.94 10.65
C PRO A 219 0.24 4.28 11.33
N ARG A 220 0.34 4.85 12.54
CA ARG A 220 -0.81 5.14 13.41
C ARG A 220 -1.74 6.21 12.84
N ASN A 221 -1.24 7.08 11.96
CA ASN A 221 -2.02 8.12 11.29
C ASN A 221 -2.54 7.72 9.90
N ALA A 222 -2.27 6.50 9.42
CA ALA A 222 -2.77 6.06 8.12
C ALA A 222 -4.30 6.15 8.09
N GLY A 223 -4.85 6.77 7.05
CA GLY A 223 -6.29 6.79 6.76
C GLY A 223 -6.69 5.72 5.76
N VAL A 224 -5.79 5.38 4.82
CA VAL A 224 -6.02 4.35 3.80
C VAL A 224 -4.77 3.49 3.65
N VAL A 225 -4.98 2.19 3.44
CA VAL A 225 -3.92 1.21 3.20
C VAL A 225 -4.14 0.54 1.85
N VAL A 226 -3.14 0.51 0.98
CA VAL A 226 -3.20 -0.10 -0.36
C VAL A 226 -2.24 -1.28 -0.45
N LEU A 227 -2.78 -2.49 -0.59
CA LEU A 227 -2.02 -3.73 -0.51
C LEU A 227 -2.09 -4.48 -1.85
N GLU A 228 -0.92 -4.87 -2.32
CA GLU A 228 -0.81 -5.84 -3.41
C GLU A 228 -1.00 -7.27 -2.90
N MET A 229 -1.80 -8.08 -3.60
CA MET A 229 -2.07 -9.48 -3.26
C MET A 229 -1.74 -10.39 -4.45
N GLY A 230 -0.72 -11.23 -4.27
CA GLY A 230 -0.21 -12.19 -5.23
C GLY A 230 -0.54 -13.63 -4.82
N MET A 231 -0.39 -14.54 -5.78
CA MET A 231 -0.51 -15.98 -5.57
C MET A 231 0.37 -16.72 -6.57
N SER A 232 0.84 -17.89 -6.16
CA SER A 232 1.38 -18.95 -7.00
C SER A 232 0.44 -20.15 -7.04
N THR A 233 -0.36 -20.39 -5.98
CA THR A 233 -1.31 -21.52 -5.92
C THR A 233 -2.67 -21.09 -5.37
N ARG A 234 -3.68 -21.96 -5.53
CA ARG A 234 -5.04 -21.74 -5.00
C ARG A 234 -5.03 -21.61 -3.48
N GLY A 235 -5.87 -20.72 -2.94
CA GLY A 235 -6.04 -20.48 -1.51
C GLY A 235 -5.18 -19.35 -0.94
N GLU A 236 -4.12 -18.95 -1.63
CA GLU A 236 -3.22 -17.90 -1.14
C GLU A 236 -3.90 -16.53 -1.13
N ILE A 237 -4.62 -16.15 -2.20
CA ILE A 237 -5.37 -14.87 -2.20
C ILE A 237 -6.42 -14.86 -1.10
N LEU A 238 -7.11 -15.98 -0.85
CA LEU A 238 -8.06 -16.10 0.26
C LEU A 238 -7.39 -15.85 1.61
N GLU A 239 -6.20 -16.44 1.84
CA GLU A 239 -5.42 -16.22 3.06
C GLU A 239 -5.06 -14.73 3.23
N LEU A 240 -4.53 -14.12 2.17
CA LEU A 240 -4.16 -12.70 2.16
C LEU A 240 -5.37 -11.80 2.44
N ALA A 241 -6.50 -12.07 1.79
CA ALA A 241 -7.73 -11.31 1.98
C ALA A 241 -8.32 -11.48 3.39
N ARG A 242 -8.21 -12.67 4.00
CA ARG A 242 -8.59 -12.91 5.40
C ARG A 242 -7.73 -12.14 6.38
N MET A 243 -6.42 -12.06 6.11
CA MET A 243 -5.49 -11.29 6.93
C MET A 243 -5.74 -9.79 6.81
N ALA A 244 -5.80 -9.26 5.59
CA ALA A 244 -5.92 -7.84 5.32
C ALA A 244 -7.33 -7.26 5.47
N ARG A 245 -8.38 -8.08 5.37
CA ARG A 245 -9.79 -7.65 5.42
C ARG A 245 -10.04 -6.36 4.58
N PRO A 246 -9.80 -6.41 3.25
CA PRO A 246 -10.03 -5.26 2.38
C PRO A 246 -11.50 -4.84 2.40
N SER A 247 -11.79 -3.54 2.41
CA SER A 247 -13.14 -3.02 2.15
C SER A 247 -13.32 -2.65 0.67
N ILE A 248 -12.22 -2.47 -0.05
CA ILE A 248 -12.19 -2.22 -1.49
C ILE A 248 -11.31 -3.30 -2.14
N ARG A 249 -11.84 -4.02 -3.12
CA ARG A 249 -11.18 -5.16 -3.77
C ARG A 249 -11.06 -4.89 -5.26
N VAL A 250 -9.86 -4.94 -5.79
CA VAL A 250 -9.56 -4.63 -7.19
C VAL A 250 -9.05 -5.89 -7.88
N ILE A 251 -9.71 -6.29 -8.96
CA ILE A 251 -9.25 -7.37 -9.85
C ILE A 251 -8.96 -6.76 -11.21
N LEU A 252 -7.67 -6.74 -11.58
CA LEU A 252 -7.20 -6.04 -12.78
C LEU A 252 -7.39 -6.83 -14.07
N ASN A 253 -7.00 -8.10 -14.06
CA ASN A 253 -7.01 -8.98 -15.23
C ASN A 253 -6.68 -10.42 -14.81
N VAL A 254 -7.04 -11.35 -15.69
CA VAL A 254 -6.63 -12.75 -15.69
C VAL A 254 -5.80 -13.01 -16.95
N GLY A 255 -4.61 -13.55 -16.76
CA GLY A 255 -3.72 -13.98 -17.84
C GLY A 255 -2.83 -15.13 -17.38
N ALA A 256 -2.00 -15.64 -18.29
CA ALA A 256 -1.17 -16.84 -18.11
C ALA A 256 0.04 -16.66 -17.14
N SER A 257 -0.13 -15.90 -16.06
CA SER A 257 0.82 -15.85 -14.94
C SER A 257 0.59 -17.06 -14.03
N HIS A 258 1.67 -17.75 -13.65
CA HIS A 258 1.63 -18.92 -12.75
C HIS A 258 0.86 -20.11 -13.33
N LEU A 259 0.64 -20.16 -14.65
CA LEU A 259 -0.14 -21.21 -15.31
C LEU A 259 0.48 -22.60 -15.09
N GLU A 260 1.78 -22.69 -14.81
CA GLU A 260 2.45 -23.93 -14.40
C GLU A 260 1.84 -24.59 -13.16
N ASN A 261 1.15 -23.82 -12.31
CA ASN A 261 0.51 -24.31 -11.09
C ASN A 261 -1.02 -24.44 -11.22
N PHE A 262 -1.59 -24.15 -12.39
CA PHE A 262 -3.04 -24.15 -12.63
C PHE A 262 -3.38 -24.91 -13.91
N SER A 263 -4.50 -25.63 -13.88
CA SER A 263 -4.97 -26.42 -15.02
C SER A 263 -5.55 -25.58 -16.16
N SER A 264 -6.01 -24.36 -15.88
CA SER A 264 -6.58 -23.45 -16.89
C SER A 264 -6.59 -21.98 -16.45
N LEU A 265 -6.92 -21.07 -17.39
CA LEU A 265 -7.12 -19.65 -17.07
C LEU A 265 -8.34 -19.41 -16.19
N GLU A 266 -9.38 -20.25 -16.28
CA GLU A 266 -10.53 -20.22 -15.39
C GLU A 266 -10.12 -20.54 -13.96
N GLU A 267 -9.18 -21.47 -13.76
CA GLU A 267 -8.67 -21.76 -12.42
C GLU A 267 -7.85 -20.58 -11.86
N VAL A 268 -7.03 -19.93 -12.70
CA VAL A 268 -6.35 -18.68 -12.35
C VAL A 268 -7.37 -17.59 -11.98
N ALA A 269 -8.46 -17.47 -12.74
CA ALA A 269 -9.54 -16.53 -12.46
C ALA A 269 -10.16 -16.80 -11.09
N MET A 270 -10.56 -18.05 -10.82
CA MET A 270 -11.16 -18.46 -9.56
C MET A 270 -10.23 -18.21 -8.37
N ALA A 271 -8.95 -18.51 -8.52
CA ALA A 271 -7.96 -18.28 -7.46
C ALA A 271 -7.72 -16.78 -7.22
N LYS A 272 -7.76 -15.91 -8.24
CA LYS A 272 -7.78 -14.44 -8.03
C LYS A 272 -9.10 -13.96 -7.42
N GLY A 273 -10.21 -14.57 -7.82
CA GLY A 273 -11.55 -14.29 -7.32
C GLY A 273 -11.74 -14.58 -5.83
N GLU A 274 -10.84 -15.36 -5.22
CA GLU A 274 -10.79 -15.57 -3.78
C GLU A 274 -10.76 -14.27 -2.96
N ILE A 275 -10.25 -13.17 -3.53
CA ILE A 275 -10.25 -11.86 -2.89
C ILE A 275 -11.68 -11.42 -2.52
N LEU A 276 -12.68 -11.89 -3.28
CA LEU A 276 -14.09 -11.56 -3.14
C LEU A 276 -14.81 -12.41 -2.09
N VAL A 277 -14.31 -13.60 -1.72
CA VAL A 277 -15.06 -14.61 -0.93
C VAL A 277 -15.63 -14.04 0.38
N ASN A 278 -14.89 -13.15 1.05
CA ASN A 278 -15.30 -12.52 2.30
C ASN A 278 -15.76 -11.06 2.12
N ALA A 279 -16.14 -10.64 0.91
CA ALA A 279 -16.75 -9.34 0.69
C ALA A 279 -18.17 -9.33 1.29
N LYS A 280 -18.48 -8.23 1.98
CA LYS A 280 -19.74 -8.05 2.71
C LYS A 280 -20.51 -6.83 2.19
N PRO A 281 -21.82 -6.70 2.48
CA PRO A 281 -22.56 -5.50 2.14
C PRO A 281 -21.86 -4.23 2.62
N GLY A 282 -21.78 -3.23 1.74
CA GLY A 282 -21.02 -1.99 1.96
C GLY A 282 -19.58 -2.01 1.43
N ASP A 283 -19.00 -3.18 1.15
CA ASP A 283 -17.71 -3.28 0.47
C ASP A 283 -17.84 -2.92 -1.03
N VAL A 284 -16.72 -2.53 -1.64
CA VAL A 284 -16.62 -2.19 -3.07
C VAL A 284 -15.75 -3.20 -3.81
N CYS A 285 -16.26 -3.72 -4.92
CA CYS A 285 -15.53 -4.58 -5.85
C CYS A 285 -15.30 -3.83 -7.17
N VAL A 286 -14.04 -3.51 -7.45
CA VAL A 286 -13.60 -2.85 -8.69
C VAL A 286 -13.13 -3.92 -9.67
N LEU A 287 -13.81 -4.05 -10.80
CA LEU A 287 -13.67 -5.17 -11.72
C LEU A 287 -13.39 -4.67 -13.14
N ASN A 288 -12.46 -5.32 -13.83
CA ASN A 288 -12.22 -5.07 -15.24
C ASN A 288 -13.33 -5.69 -16.09
N ALA A 289 -14.18 -4.87 -16.69
CA ALA A 289 -15.28 -5.31 -17.53
C ALA A 289 -14.85 -5.76 -18.93
N ASP A 290 -13.63 -5.42 -19.36
CA ASP A 290 -13.09 -5.89 -20.64
C ASP A 290 -12.49 -7.31 -20.54
N ASP A 291 -12.37 -7.86 -19.33
CA ASP A 291 -11.85 -9.21 -19.09
C ASP A 291 -13.01 -10.19 -18.78
N PRO A 292 -13.35 -11.10 -19.72
CA PRO A 292 -14.47 -12.02 -19.54
C PRO A 292 -14.31 -12.96 -18.34
N LEU A 293 -13.08 -13.31 -17.96
CA LEU A 293 -12.80 -14.19 -16.83
C LEU A 293 -12.95 -13.46 -15.50
N VAL A 294 -12.67 -12.15 -15.45
CA VAL A 294 -13.00 -11.33 -14.27
C VAL A 294 -14.52 -11.18 -14.15
N MET A 295 -15.21 -10.97 -15.27
CA MET A 295 -16.67 -10.78 -15.29
C MET A 295 -17.47 -12.06 -15.03
N SER A 296 -16.87 -13.24 -15.18
CA SER A 296 -17.50 -14.52 -14.85
C SER A 296 -17.41 -14.88 -13.36
N LEU A 297 -16.64 -14.14 -12.56
CA LEU A 297 -16.44 -14.45 -11.15
C LEU A 297 -17.73 -14.27 -10.33
N PRO A 298 -17.99 -15.16 -9.36
CA PRO A 298 -19.11 -15.00 -8.45
C PRO A 298 -18.88 -13.77 -7.55
N ILE A 299 -19.77 -12.78 -7.67
CA ILE A 299 -19.73 -11.58 -6.84
C ILE A 299 -20.71 -11.73 -5.67
N PRO A 300 -20.27 -11.57 -4.41
CA PRO A 300 -21.17 -11.65 -3.26
C PRO A 300 -22.31 -10.64 -3.31
N TYR A 301 -23.46 -11.03 -2.76
CA TYR A 301 -24.64 -10.17 -2.72
C TYR A 301 -24.42 -8.93 -1.83
N GLY A 302 -25.00 -7.80 -2.22
CA GLY A 302 -25.00 -6.56 -1.44
C GLY A 302 -23.72 -5.72 -1.52
N VAL A 303 -22.67 -6.19 -2.22
CA VAL A 303 -21.47 -5.39 -2.48
C VAL A 303 -21.74 -4.36 -3.58
N LYS A 304 -21.04 -3.23 -3.55
CA LYS A 304 -21.06 -2.25 -4.64
C LYS A 304 -20.07 -2.69 -5.71
N LYS A 305 -20.53 -2.84 -6.95
CA LYS A 305 -19.66 -3.08 -8.12
C LYS A 305 -19.26 -1.74 -8.73
N VAL A 306 -18.00 -1.62 -9.12
CA VAL A 306 -17.47 -0.52 -9.95
C VAL A 306 -16.72 -1.16 -11.11
N LEU A 307 -17.21 -0.94 -12.32
CA LEU A 307 -16.65 -1.51 -13.54
C LEU A 307 -15.72 -0.51 -14.21
N PHE A 308 -14.54 -0.96 -14.61
CA PHE A 308 -13.64 -0.19 -15.46
C PHE A 308 -13.32 -0.96 -16.74
N GLY A 309 -13.05 -0.24 -17.82
CA GLY A 309 -12.77 -0.84 -19.13
C GLY A 309 -12.95 0.15 -20.27
N ARG A 310 -13.07 -0.35 -21.49
CA ARG A 310 -13.30 0.39 -22.75
C ARG A 310 -14.73 0.22 -23.24
N SER A 311 -15.37 -0.88 -22.86
CA SER A 311 -16.74 -1.24 -23.20
C SER A 311 -17.77 -0.24 -22.64
N GLU A 312 -18.87 -0.01 -23.37
CA GLU A 312 -20.03 0.71 -22.84
C GLU A 312 -20.58 0.01 -21.59
N GLY A 313 -21.10 0.77 -20.62
CA GLY A 313 -21.58 0.24 -19.34
C GLY A 313 -20.53 0.13 -18.23
N CYS A 314 -19.27 0.48 -18.50
CA CYS A 314 -18.26 0.69 -17.45
C CYS A 314 -18.53 1.99 -16.69
N ASP A 315 -18.48 1.96 -15.36
CA ASP A 315 -18.51 3.16 -14.51
C ASP A 315 -17.32 4.10 -14.80
N VAL A 316 -16.16 3.51 -15.10
CA VAL A 316 -14.92 4.22 -15.48
C VAL A 316 -14.49 3.75 -16.85
N ARG A 317 -14.83 4.51 -17.89
CA ARG A 317 -14.62 4.10 -19.29
C ARG A 317 -13.48 4.84 -19.95
N LEU A 318 -12.47 4.11 -20.39
CA LEU A 318 -11.38 4.63 -21.22
C LEU A 318 -11.87 4.80 -22.66
N ILE A 319 -11.87 6.04 -23.15
CA ILE A 319 -12.31 6.39 -24.50
C ILE A 319 -11.13 6.38 -25.48
N VAL A 320 -10.01 6.98 -25.07
CA VAL A 320 -8.81 7.08 -25.90
C VAL A 320 -7.58 7.08 -25.01
N ALA A 321 -6.51 6.48 -25.51
CA ALA A 321 -5.17 6.53 -24.94
C ALA A 321 -4.17 6.73 -26.08
N GLU A 322 -3.44 7.83 -26.06
CA GLU A 322 -2.52 8.23 -27.12
C GLU A 322 -1.17 8.62 -26.52
N ASN A 323 -0.08 8.26 -27.21
CA ASN A 323 1.25 8.69 -26.79
C ASN A 323 1.44 10.18 -27.13
N VAL A 324 1.82 10.99 -26.14
CA VAL A 324 2.04 12.42 -26.28
C VAL A 324 3.30 12.80 -25.49
N ASP A 325 4.30 13.36 -26.17
CA ASP A 325 5.53 13.91 -25.56
C ASP A 325 6.30 12.95 -24.64
N GLY A 326 6.26 11.64 -24.92
CA GLY A 326 6.90 10.61 -24.08
C GLY A 326 6.06 10.17 -22.87
N GLY A 327 4.82 10.66 -22.74
CA GLY A 327 3.81 10.18 -21.81
C GLY A 327 2.58 9.61 -22.53
N LEU A 328 1.57 9.23 -21.75
CA LEU A 328 0.28 8.73 -22.25
C LEU A 328 -0.84 9.71 -21.89
N ALA A 329 -1.45 10.33 -22.90
CA ALA A 329 -2.66 11.13 -22.72
C ALA A 329 -3.88 10.21 -22.77
N VAL A 330 -4.74 10.29 -21.75
CA VAL A 330 -5.96 9.47 -21.67
C VAL A 330 -7.21 10.34 -21.57
N ARG A 331 -8.27 9.92 -22.25
CA ARG A 331 -9.63 10.44 -22.03
C ARG A 331 -10.47 9.37 -21.37
N VAL A 332 -10.97 9.67 -20.18
CA VAL A 332 -11.83 8.78 -19.40
C VAL A 332 -13.19 9.46 -19.20
N VAL A 333 -14.26 8.67 -19.24
CA VAL A 333 -15.62 9.09 -18.87
C VAL A 333 -15.99 8.38 -17.57
N LEU A 334 -16.47 9.15 -16.61
CA LEU A 334 -17.10 8.62 -15.40
C LEU A 334 -18.60 8.55 -15.67
N GLU A 335 -19.12 7.36 -15.91
CA GLU A 335 -20.54 7.16 -16.13
C GLU A 335 -21.23 7.14 -14.76
N LYS A 336 -22.04 8.18 -14.47
CA LYS A 336 -22.93 8.13 -13.32
C LYS A 336 -24.00 7.10 -13.61
N ASN A 337 -23.85 5.91 -13.05
CA ASN A 337 -24.96 4.98 -12.95
C ASN A 337 -26.08 5.69 -12.17
N LYS A 338 -27.17 6.02 -12.87
CA LYS A 338 -28.45 6.28 -12.21
C LYS A 338 -28.75 5.00 -11.45
N GLU A 339 -28.76 5.07 -10.13
CA GLU A 339 -29.16 3.95 -9.26
C GLU A 339 -30.43 3.33 -9.86
N LYS A 340 -30.37 2.03 -10.18
CA LYS A 340 -31.51 1.26 -10.66
C LYS A 340 -32.15 0.54 -9.48
#